data_AF-H8FY66-F1
#
_entry.id   AF-H8FY66-F1
#
_cell.length_a   1.000
_cell.length_b   1.000
_cell.length_c   1.000
_cell.angle_alpha   90.00
_cell.angle_beta   90.00
_cell.angle_gamma   90.00
#
_symmetry.space_group_name_H-M   'P 1'
#
loop_
_entity.id
_entity.type
_entity.pdbx_description
1 polymer ?
#
loop_
_entity_poly.entity_id
_entity_poly.type
_entity_poly.pdbx_seq_one_letter_code
_entity_poly.pdbx_strand_id
1 'polypeptide(L)'
;MIFFCKNSASNGFHVAVSNLDDGIRVELHLPDEGGKLNRVAARDFHYEDWRNLRGWSDRASWMITSDCVMNGATPFNLYERSWPFRTSAVETTSTISCFTPVVSVLVPTATAPVSRWSYIVFAADRSKVVGSFPIDEEASSGDEVRERVSPKLVFENFPDALPSNGFVDLSLKLVDFADKPVELDATAEVSATGGVLSCSRPQIKSGRGTVRWFGAYTSPGDVLDVKVGFKLFSGTDKRSLKVIEG
;
A
#
# COMPACT_ATOMS: atom_id res chain seq x y z
N MET A 1 -8.63 8.67 -6.66
CA MET A 1 -9.69 9.17 -5.72
C MET A 1 -9.02 9.90 -4.58
N ILE A 2 -9.64 10.95 -4.02
CA ILE A 2 -9.13 11.62 -2.80
C ILE A 2 -9.96 11.17 -1.60
N PHE A 3 -9.27 10.86 -0.51
CA PHE A 3 -9.85 10.61 0.80
C PHE A 3 -9.42 11.72 1.75
N PHE A 4 -10.39 12.36 2.40
CA PHE A 4 -10.08 13.31 3.45
C PHE A 4 -9.83 12.56 4.77
N CYS A 5 -8.73 12.87 5.46
CA CYS A 5 -8.48 12.37 6.80
C CYS A 5 -8.18 13.54 7.73
N LYS A 6 -8.97 13.65 8.81
CA LYS A 6 -8.79 14.72 9.78
C LYS A 6 -7.45 14.56 10.50
N ASN A 7 -6.63 15.61 10.47
CA ASN A 7 -5.38 15.69 11.20
C ASN A 7 -5.31 17.03 11.94
N SER A 8 -5.46 17.00 13.26
CA SER A 8 -5.42 18.18 14.13
C SER A 8 -4.06 18.88 14.14
N ALA A 9 -2.99 18.19 13.70
CA ALA A 9 -1.65 18.75 13.59
C ALA A 9 -1.39 19.47 12.25
N SER A 10 -2.37 19.57 11.34
CA SER A 10 -2.14 20.27 10.06
C SER A 10 -1.87 21.76 10.31
N ASN A 11 -0.69 22.22 9.88
CA ASN A 11 -0.05 23.52 10.14
C ASN A 11 -0.78 24.76 9.55
N GLY A 12 -2.11 24.80 9.56
CA GLY A 12 -2.90 25.95 9.09
C GLY A 12 -3.12 26.03 7.58
N PHE A 13 -2.41 25.23 6.78
CA PHE A 13 -2.55 25.23 5.32
C PHE A 13 -3.86 24.64 4.80
N HIS A 14 -4.32 25.17 3.67
CA HIS A 14 -5.19 24.46 2.74
C HIS A 14 -4.32 23.66 1.77
N VAL A 15 -4.69 22.42 1.51
CA VAL A 15 -3.95 21.51 0.62
C VAL A 15 -4.76 21.32 -0.65
N ALA A 16 -4.14 21.61 -1.79
CA ALA A 16 -4.70 21.29 -3.09
C ALA A 16 -3.94 20.13 -3.75
N VAL A 17 -4.67 19.21 -4.37
CA VAL A 17 -4.10 18.07 -5.11
C VAL A 17 -4.73 18.00 -6.48
N SER A 18 -3.89 17.95 -7.52
CA SER A 18 -4.29 17.86 -8.93
C SER A 18 -3.51 16.77 -9.66
N ASN A 19 -4.14 16.13 -10.64
CA ASN A 19 -3.47 15.17 -11.51
C ASN A 19 -2.58 15.91 -12.52
N LEU A 20 -1.44 15.29 -12.82
CA LEU A 20 -0.63 15.54 -14.00
C LEU A 20 -0.74 14.32 -14.92
N ASP A 21 -0.31 14.43 -16.17
CA ASP A 21 -0.33 13.29 -17.11
C ASP A 21 0.51 12.11 -16.62
N ASP A 22 1.59 12.39 -15.89
CA ASP A 22 2.58 11.43 -15.40
C ASP A 22 2.82 11.53 -13.88
N GLY A 23 1.90 12.11 -13.12
CA GLY A 23 2.11 12.33 -11.69
C GLY A 23 1.02 13.13 -11.00
N ILE A 24 1.40 13.83 -9.93
CA ILE A 24 0.51 14.73 -9.19
C ILE A 24 1.18 16.06 -8.88
N ARG A 25 0.38 17.11 -8.76
CA ARG A 25 0.77 18.39 -8.17
C ARG A 25 0.13 18.54 -6.80
N VAL A 26 0.95 18.92 -5.81
CA VAL A 26 0.50 19.29 -4.47
C VAL A 26 0.79 20.76 -4.23
N GLU A 27 -0.23 21.52 -3.83
CA GLU A 27 -0.11 22.94 -3.52
C GLU A 27 -0.53 23.20 -2.07
N LEU A 28 0.18 24.13 -1.42
CA LEU A 28 -0.15 24.62 -0.09
C LEU A 28 -0.60 26.07 -0.20
N HIS A 29 -1.70 26.39 0.47
CA HIS A 29 -2.29 27.72 0.48
C HIS A 29 -2.51 28.21 1.91
N LEU A 30 -2.39 29.52 2.12
CA LEU A 30 -2.77 30.21 3.35
C LEU A 30 -3.87 31.24 3.04
N PRO A 31 -4.86 31.41 3.92
CA PRO A 31 -5.79 32.52 3.81
C PRO A 31 -5.08 33.86 4.09
N ASP A 32 -5.40 34.90 3.32
CA ASP A 32 -5.10 36.28 3.73
C ASP A 32 -6.10 36.81 4.76
N GLU A 33 -5.91 38.07 5.19
CA GLU A 33 -6.81 38.77 6.12
C GLU A 33 -8.26 38.85 5.62
N GLY A 34 -8.49 38.73 4.31
CA GLY A 34 -9.82 38.69 3.69
C GLY A 34 -10.39 37.28 3.48
N GLY A 35 -9.67 36.24 3.91
CA GLY A 35 -10.08 34.83 3.76
C GLY A 35 -9.82 34.24 2.36
N LYS A 36 -9.16 34.97 1.44
CA LYS A 36 -8.81 34.45 0.12
C LYS A 36 -7.56 33.56 0.24
N LEU A 37 -7.63 32.38 -0.38
CA LEU A 37 -6.51 31.43 -0.38
C LEU A 37 -5.41 31.87 -1.35
N ASN A 38 -4.24 32.18 -0.80
CA ASN A 38 -3.03 32.49 -1.56
C ASN A 38 -2.09 31.29 -1.55
N ARG A 39 -1.63 30.89 -2.73
CA ARG A 39 -0.68 29.77 -2.88
C ARG A 39 0.68 30.19 -2.33
N VAL A 40 1.20 29.43 -1.38
CA VAL A 40 2.50 29.65 -0.75
C VAL A 40 3.57 28.68 -1.22
N ALA A 41 3.18 27.49 -1.67
CA ALA A 41 4.09 26.51 -2.25
C ALA A 41 3.36 25.60 -3.24
N ALA A 42 4.08 25.08 -4.22
CA ALA A 42 3.60 24.07 -5.16
C ALA A 42 4.76 23.18 -5.58
N ARG A 43 4.48 21.88 -5.72
CA ARG A 43 5.44 20.94 -6.27
C ARG A 43 4.78 19.85 -7.07
N ASP A 44 5.43 19.52 -8.17
CA ASP A 44 5.07 18.41 -9.04
C ASP A 44 5.88 17.17 -8.63
N PHE A 45 5.18 16.04 -8.56
CA PHE A 45 5.74 14.75 -8.22
C PHE A 45 5.44 13.81 -9.38
N HIS A 46 6.46 13.57 -10.20
CA HIS A 46 6.37 12.71 -11.37
C HIS A 46 6.63 11.25 -11.00
N TYR A 47 5.91 10.34 -11.68
CA TYR A 47 5.96 8.90 -11.46
C TYR A 47 7.36 8.33 -11.61
N GLU A 48 8.08 8.72 -12.66
CA GLU A 48 9.42 8.19 -12.96
C GLU A 48 10.44 8.55 -11.88
N ASP A 49 10.30 9.72 -11.25
CA ASP A 49 11.15 10.10 -10.12
C ASP A 49 10.95 9.14 -8.94
N TRP A 50 9.70 8.79 -8.65
CA TRP A 50 9.32 7.95 -7.52
C TRP A 50 9.67 6.48 -7.73
N ARG A 51 9.55 5.99 -8.97
CA ARG A 51 9.90 4.63 -9.33
C ARG A 51 11.37 4.30 -9.01
N ASN A 52 12.22 5.31 -9.08
CA ASN A 52 13.65 5.19 -8.79
C ASN A 52 13.98 5.37 -7.29
N LEU A 53 13.01 5.76 -6.47
CA LEU A 53 13.22 5.91 -5.03
C LEU A 53 13.34 4.54 -4.35
N ARG A 54 14.22 4.49 -3.36
CA ARG A 54 14.28 3.39 -2.41
C ARG A 54 12.91 3.25 -1.73
N GLY A 55 12.40 2.02 -1.67
CA GLY A 55 11.08 1.74 -1.10
C GLY A 55 9.97 1.63 -2.15
N TRP A 56 10.24 1.83 -3.44
CA TRP A 56 9.27 1.52 -4.49
C TRP A 56 8.88 0.04 -4.45
N SER A 57 7.58 -0.24 -4.34
CA SER A 57 7.05 -1.59 -4.23
C SER A 57 5.57 -1.66 -4.58
N ASP A 58 5.05 -2.88 -4.75
CA ASP A 58 3.62 -3.13 -4.71
C ASP A 58 3.04 -2.69 -3.35
N ARG A 59 1.77 -2.26 -3.36
CA ARG A 59 1.05 -1.76 -2.17
C ARG A 59 1.85 -0.71 -1.38
N ALA A 60 2.44 0.27 -2.08
CA ALA A 60 3.21 1.33 -1.44
C ALA A 60 2.31 2.46 -0.92
N SER A 61 2.69 3.04 0.22
CA SER A 61 2.08 4.25 0.79
C SER A 61 3.14 5.33 0.91
N TRP A 62 3.21 6.24 -0.05
CA TRP A 62 4.19 7.32 -0.10
C TRP A 62 3.68 8.57 0.62
N MET A 63 4.48 9.11 1.53
CA MET A 63 4.13 10.26 2.35
C MET A 63 4.80 11.51 1.78
N ILE A 64 3.98 12.51 1.44
CA ILE A 64 4.38 13.87 1.07
C ILE A 64 4.10 14.77 2.27
N THR A 65 5.14 15.45 2.77
CA THR A 65 5.04 16.39 3.87
C THR A 65 5.08 17.83 3.35
N SER A 66 4.79 18.81 4.21
CA SER A 66 4.93 20.21 3.82
C SER A 66 6.36 20.56 3.41
N ASP A 67 7.36 19.94 4.04
CA ASP A 67 8.78 20.11 3.71
C ASP A 67 9.11 19.57 2.30
N CYS A 68 8.47 18.49 1.87
CA CYS A 68 8.57 18.02 0.49
C CYS A 68 8.08 19.09 -0.50
N VAL A 69 7.02 19.82 -0.18
CA VAL A 69 6.45 20.83 -1.08
C VAL A 69 7.23 22.15 -1.01
N MET A 70 7.65 22.58 0.17
CA MET A 70 8.30 23.89 0.38
C MET A 70 9.81 23.87 0.10
N ASN A 71 10.50 22.82 0.53
CA ASN A 71 11.97 22.78 0.57
C ASN A 71 12.59 21.69 -0.31
N GLY A 72 11.79 20.97 -1.07
CA GLY A 72 12.30 19.98 -2.01
C GLY A 72 12.66 18.62 -1.39
N ALA A 73 12.35 18.38 -0.12
CA ALA A 73 12.62 17.09 0.54
C ALA A 73 11.98 15.91 -0.19
N THR A 74 12.62 14.74 -0.10
CA THR A 74 12.17 13.55 -0.82
C THR A 74 10.98 12.90 -0.09
N PRO A 75 9.90 12.51 -0.81
CA PRO A 75 8.85 11.68 -0.25
C PRO A 75 9.40 10.35 0.27
N PHE A 76 8.73 9.74 1.24
CA PHE A 76 9.18 8.45 1.81
C PHE A 76 8.05 7.41 1.83
N ASN A 77 8.40 6.14 1.69
CA ASN A 77 7.44 5.05 1.83
C ASN A 77 7.19 4.77 3.32
N LEU A 78 5.94 4.92 3.76
CA LEU A 78 5.51 4.73 5.15
C LEU A 78 5.85 3.34 5.68
N TYR A 79 5.57 2.29 4.92
CA TYR A 79 5.79 0.90 5.36
C TYR A 79 7.27 0.55 5.39
N GLU A 80 8.05 1.05 4.44
CA GLU A 80 9.50 0.88 4.47
C GLU A 80 10.09 1.57 5.70
N ARG A 81 9.57 2.76 6.04
CA ARG A 81 10.04 3.56 7.16
C ARG A 81 9.63 2.98 8.51
N SER A 82 8.45 2.39 8.61
CA SER A 82 7.94 1.80 9.86
C SER A 82 8.55 0.43 10.18
N TRP A 83 8.96 -0.31 9.14
CA TRP A 83 9.45 -1.68 9.28
C TRP A 83 10.60 -1.86 10.28
N PRO A 84 11.69 -1.06 10.25
CA PRO A 84 12.81 -1.22 11.19
C PRO A 84 12.44 -0.96 12.65
N PHE A 85 11.42 -0.12 12.88
CA PHE A 85 11.00 0.29 14.22
C PHE A 85 9.89 -0.63 14.78
N ARG A 86 9.37 -1.56 13.99
CA ARG A 86 8.21 -2.42 14.33
C ARG A 86 7.01 -1.60 14.82
N THR A 87 6.88 -0.37 14.35
CA THR A 87 5.79 0.53 14.67
C THR A 87 4.68 0.39 13.66
N SER A 88 3.45 0.66 14.08
CA SER A 88 2.31 0.82 13.17
C SER A 88 2.49 2.05 12.28
N ALA A 89 1.70 2.11 11.20
CA ALA A 89 1.61 3.30 10.35
C ALA A 89 1.24 4.55 11.18
N VAL A 90 0.23 4.45 12.04
CA VAL A 90 -0.20 5.52 12.96
C VAL A 90 0.94 5.98 13.87
N GLU A 91 1.60 5.06 14.57
CA GLU A 91 2.72 5.39 15.46
C GLU A 91 3.88 6.03 14.71
N THR A 92 4.18 5.54 13.50
CA THR A 92 5.24 6.12 12.66
C THR A 92 4.89 7.54 12.24
N THR A 93 3.62 7.80 11.89
CA THR A 93 3.16 9.15 11.54
C THR A 93 3.09 10.11 12.73
N SER A 94 2.83 9.61 13.95
CA SER A 94 2.71 10.45 15.15
C SER A 94 4.05 10.71 15.85
N THR A 95 4.99 9.75 15.79
CA THR A 95 6.26 9.81 16.53
C THR A 95 7.31 10.65 15.80
N ILE A 96 7.25 10.72 14.47
CA ILE A 96 8.25 11.46 13.69
C ILE A 96 7.67 12.82 13.30
N SER A 97 7.69 13.73 14.28
CA SER A 97 7.06 15.07 14.28
C SER A 97 7.48 16.02 13.16
N CYS A 98 8.60 15.77 12.46
CA CYS A 98 9.00 16.53 11.26
C CYS A 98 8.29 16.08 9.98
N PHE A 99 7.46 15.04 10.03
CA PHE A 99 6.80 14.45 8.86
C PHE A 99 5.28 14.55 8.90
N THR A 100 4.68 15.65 9.38
CA THR A 100 3.23 15.85 9.23
C THR A 100 2.86 15.72 7.75
N PRO A 101 2.24 14.61 7.33
CA PRO A 101 1.95 14.40 5.94
C PRO A 101 0.84 15.37 5.56
N VAL A 102 0.95 15.96 4.38
CA VAL A 102 -0.15 16.71 3.76
C VAL A 102 -0.91 15.81 2.78
N VAL A 103 -0.20 14.88 2.14
CA VAL A 103 -0.75 13.89 1.22
C VAL A 103 -0.08 12.54 1.43
N SER A 104 -0.84 11.45 1.43
CA SER A 104 -0.33 10.09 1.22
C SER A 104 -0.79 9.60 -0.14
N VAL A 105 0.13 9.10 -0.95
CA VAL A 105 -0.14 8.52 -2.26
C VAL A 105 -0.09 7.00 -2.13
N LEU A 106 -1.18 6.35 -2.51
CA LEU A 106 -1.39 4.92 -2.40
C LEU A 106 -1.25 4.30 -3.79
N VAL A 107 -0.18 3.52 -3.95
CA VAL A 107 0.17 2.84 -5.20
C VAL A 107 -0.26 1.38 -5.07
N PRO A 108 -1.29 0.92 -5.82
CA PRO A 108 -1.82 -0.42 -5.65
C PRO A 108 -0.82 -1.50 -6.06
N THR A 109 -0.16 -1.34 -7.20
CA THR A 109 0.96 -2.19 -7.64
C THR A 109 2.06 -1.33 -8.26
N ALA A 110 3.31 -1.80 -8.24
CA ALA A 110 4.49 -1.07 -8.70
C ALA A 110 4.44 -0.69 -10.19
N THR A 111 3.59 -1.36 -10.97
CA THR A 111 3.38 -1.13 -12.40
C THR A 111 2.02 -0.51 -12.71
N ALA A 112 1.21 -0.18 -11.69
CA ALA A 112 -0.10 0.41 -11.90
C ALA A 112 0.03 1.84 -12.46
N PRO A 113 -0.75 2.22 -13.48
CA PRO A 113 -0.75 3.58 -13.99
C PRO A 113 -1.27 4.56 -12.93
N VAL A 114 -0.84 5.82 -12.99
CA VAL A 114 -1.22 6.89 -12.03
C VAL A 114 -2.74 7.04 -11.91
N SER A 115 -3.49 6.79 -12.99
CA SER A 115 -4.96 6.79 -12.98
C SER A 115 -5.60 5.79 -12.01
N ARG A 116 -4.85 4.77 -11.55
CA ARG A 116 -5.29 3.76 -10.58
C ARG A 116 -4.87 4.09 -9.15
N TRP A 117 -4.15 5.18 -8.93
CA TRP A 117 -3.68 5.56 -7.60
C TRP A 117 -4.79 6.22 -6.78
N SER A 118 -4.61 6.16 -5.47
CA SER A 118 -5.48 6.81 -4.50
C SER A 118 -4.68 7.76 -3.62
N TYR A 119 -5.34 8.79 -3.11
CA TYR A 119 -4.67 9.85 -2.37
C TYR A 119 -5.41 10.08 -1.06
N ILE A 120 -4.69 10.13 0.05
CA ILE A 120 -5.23 10.60 1.33
C ILE A 120 -4.71 12.01 1.54
N VAL A 121 -5.59 12.98 1.78
CA VAL A 121 -5.22 14.34 2.14
C VAL A 121 -5.47 14.53 3.62
N PHE A 122 -4.43 14.93 4.34
CA PHE A 122 -4.49 15.16 5.78
C PHE A 122 -4.65 16.66 6.06
N ALA A 123 -5.78 17.04 6.66
CA ALA A 123 -6.03 18.42 7.05
C ALA A 123 -6.92 18.50 8.30
N ALA A 124 -6.87 19.62 9.02
CA ALA A 124 -7.65 19.80 10.25
C ALA A 124 -9.16 19.81 10.01
N ASP A 125 -9.59 20.21 8.82
CA ASP A 125 -10.99 20.26 8.42
C ASP A 125 -11.11 20.06 6.90
N ARG A 126 -12.27 19.57 6.46
CA ARG A 126 -12.58 19.30 5.05
C ARG A 126 -12.54 20.55 4.18
N SER A 127 -12.93 21.72 4.70
CA SER A 127 -12.85 23.01 4.00
C SER A 127 -11.40 23.39 3.62
N LYS A 128 -10.42 22.74 4.25
CA LYS A 128 -9.00 22.92 3.96
C LYS A 128 -8.49 22.06 2.81
N VAL A 129 -9.34 21.25 2.19
CA VAL A 129 -8.96 20.41 1.05
C VAL A 129 -9.61 20.95 -0.23
N VAL A 130 -8.77 21.28 -1.19
CA VAL A 130 -9.17 21.70 -2.54
C VAL A 130 -8.76 20.61 -3.52
N GLY A 131 -9.69 19.73 -3.87
CA GLY A 131 -9.43 18.64 -4.79
C GLY A 131 -10.19 18.81 -6.10
N SER A 132 -9.55 18.50 -7.22
CA SER A 132 -10.24 18.29 -8.51
C SER A 132 -10.91 16.91 -8.62
N PHE A 133 -11.00 16.16 -7.51
CA PHE A 133 -11.48 14.78 -7.46
C PHE A 133 -12.71 14.67 -6.56
N PRO A 134 -13.53 13.62 -6.73
CA PRO A 134 -14.46 13.19 -5.70
C PRO A 134 -13.69 12.96 -4.39
N ILE A 135 -14.16 13.63 -3.33
CA ILE A 135 -13.60 13.49 -1.99
C ILE A 135 -14.53 12.58 -1.20
N ASP A 136 -13.98 11.45 -0.76
CA ASP A 136 -14.63 10.56 0.19
C ASP A 136 -14.36 11.09 1.60
N GLU A 137 -15.44 11.42 2.30
CA GLU A 137 -15.45 11.99 3.65
C GLU A 137 -15.80 10.94 4.73
N GLU A 138 -16.09 9.71 4.32
CA GLU A 138 -16.48 8.62 5.23
C GLU A 138 -15.28 7.98 5.93
N ALA A 139 -14.06 8.26 5.47
CA ALA A 139 -12.83 7.76 6.05
C ALA A 139 -12.60 8.29 7.47
N SER A 140 -12.57 7.39 8.46
CA SER A 140 -12.27 7.74 9.86
C SER A 140 -10.77 7.91 10.11
N SER A 141 -9.92 7.25 9.32
CA SER A 141 -8.46 7.30 9.45
C SER A 141 -7.73 6.95 8.15
N GLY A 142 -6.46 7.36 8.04
CA GLY A 142 -5.62 7.01 6.89
C GLY A 142 -5.35 5.49 6.78
N ASP A 143 -5.34 4.76 7.89
CA ASP A 143 -5.15 3.31 7.90
C ASP A 143 -6.36 2.58 7.33
N GLU A 144 -7.57 3.01 7.70
CA GLU A 144 -8.81 2.50 7.12
C GLU A 144 -8.80 2.67 5.60
N VAL A 145 -8.43 3.86 5.10
CA VAL A 145 -8.35 4.11 3.66
C VAL A 145 -7.34 3.19 2.99
N ARG A 146 -6.14 3.06 3.57
CA ARG A 146 -5.08 2.19 3.03
C ARG A 146 -5.58 0.76 2.86
N GLU A 147 -6.28 0.21 3.85
CA GLU A 147 -6.85 -1.13 3.78
C GLU A 147 -8.05 -1.23 2.83
N ARG A 148 -8.84 -0.16 2.70
CA ARG A 148 -10.01 -0.09 1.80
C ARG A 148 -9.64 0.02 0.32
N VAL A 149 -8.50 0.59 -0.05
CA VAL A 149 -8.16 0.77 -1.48
C VAL A 149 -7.02 -0.10 -1.96
N SER A 150 -6.20 -0.63 -1.05
CA SER A 150 -5.06 -1.45 -1.45
C SER A 150 -5.54 -2.85 -1.82
N PRO A 151 -5.05 -3.40 -2.94
CA PRO A 151 -5.35 -4.77 -3.27
C PRO A 151 -4.71 -5.73 -2.26
N LYS A 152 -5.25 -6.95 -2.18
CA LYS A 152 -4.77 -8.05 -1.36
C LYS A 152 -4.41 -9.23 -2.26
N LEU A 153 -3.38 -9.98 -1.87
CA LEU A 153 -3.13 -11.28 -2.45
C LEU A 153 -3.79 -12.34 -1.58
N VAL A 154 -4.54 -13.23 -2.21
CA VAL A 154 -5.24 -14.33 -1.54
C VAL A 154 -4.93 -15.64 -2.24
N PHE A 155 -5.09 -16.74 -1.50
CA PHE A 155 -5.08 -18.05 -2.11
C PHE A 155 -6.43 -18.33 -2.78
N GLU A 156 -6.39 -18.89 -3.99
CA GLU A 156 -7.58 -19.37 -4.69
C GLU A 156 -7.55 -20.89 -4.76
N ASN A 157 -8.69 -21.54 -4.55
CA ASN A 157 -8.83 -23.01 -4.59
C ASN A 157 -7.75 -23.71 -3.74
N PHE A 158 -7.60 -23.25 -2.50
CA PHE A 158 -6.57 -23.74 -1.61
C PHE A 158 -6.77 -25.25 -1.36
N PRO A 159 -5.71 -26.07 -1.50
CA PRO A 159 -5.84 -27.52 -1.35
C PRO A 159 -6.21 -27.92 0.08
N ASP A 160 -6.67 -29.15 0.26
CA ASP A 160 -7.07 -29.68 1.58
C ASP A 160 -5.90 -30.29 2.36
N ALA A 161 -4.85 -30.75 1.66
CA ALA A 161 -3.70 -31.42 2.26
C ALA A 161 -2.42 -31.24 1.43
N LEU A 162 -1.27 -31.40 2.07
CA LEU A 162 0.05 -31.44 1.43
C LEU A 162 0.62 -32.87 1.51
N PRO A 163 0.83 -33.59 0.39
CA PRO A 163 1.45 -34.90 0.44
C PRO A 163 2.92 -34.81 0.86
N SER A 164 3.35 -35.65 1.82
CA SER A 164 4.75 -35.78 2.22
C SER A 164 5.59 -36.25 1.04
N ASN A 165 6.71 -35.56 0.74
CA ASN A 165 7.52 -35.73 -0.47
C ASN A 165 6.79 -35.48 -1.82
N GLY A 166 5.53 -35.05 -1.80
CA GLY A 166 4.79 -34.58 -2.96
C GLY A 166 4.78 -33.05 -3.05
N PHE A 167 3.86 -32.52 -3.85
CA PHE A 167 3.65 -31.09 -3.97
C PHE A 167 2.19 -30.74 -4.25
N VAL A 168 1.85 -29.49 -3.99
CA VAL A 168 0.61 -28.86 -4.43
C VAL A 168 0.93 -27.55 -5.15
N ASP A 169 0.11 -27.20 -6.13
CA ASP A 169 0.17 -25.90 -6.78
C ASP A 169 -0.81 -24.94 -6.08
N LEU A 170 -0.27 -23.88 -5.48
CA LEU A 170 -1.05 -22.83 -4.82
C LEU A 170 -1.38 -21.76 -5.86
N SER A 171 -2.66 -21.62 -6.18
CA SER A 171 -3.14 -20.55 -7.04
C SER A 171 -3.27 -19.26 -6.23
N LEU A 172 -2.76 -18.17 -6.76
CA LEU A 172 -2.75 -16.84 -6.14
C LEU A 172 -3.64 -15.90 -6.96
N LYS A 173 -4.38 -15.05 -6.27
CA LYS A 173 -5.27 -14.07 -6.88
C LYS A 173 -5.12 -12.71 -6.21
N LEU A 174 -5.08 -11.67 -7.03
CA LEU A 174 -5.18 -10.29 -6.58
C LEU A 174 -6.66 -9.90 -6.48
N VAL A 175 -7.07 -9.35 -5.34
CA VAL A 175 -8.43 -8.89 -5.10
C VAL A 175 -8.47 -7.48 -4.52
N ASP A 176 -9.57 -6.77 -4.73
CA ASP A 176 -9.85 -5.50 -4.07
C ASP A 176 -10.42 -5.72 -2.65
N PHE A 177 -10.84 -4.64 -1.98
CA PHE A 177 -11.41 -4.73 -0.63
C PHE A 177 -12.75 -5.45 -0.56
N ALA A 178 -13.45 -5.60 -1.69
CA ALA A 178 -14.72 -6.31 -1.80
C ALA A 178 -14.50 -7.76 -2.28
N ASP A 179 -13.27 -8.26 -2.17
CA ASP A 179 -12.81 -9.57 -2.64
C ASP A 179 -13.04 -9.82 -4.14
N LYS A 180 -13.20 -8.75 -4.93
CA LYS A 180 -13.36 -8.85 -6.38
C LYS A 180 -11.99 -8.95 -7.05
N PRO A 181 -11.83 -9.80 -8.09
CA PRO A 181 -10.58 -9.90 -8.83
C PRO A 181 -10.11 -8.55 -9.38
N VAL A 182 -8.79 -8.31 -9.32
CA VAL A 182 -8.14 -7.13 -9.88
C VAL A 182 -7.13 -7.54 -10.95
N GLU A 183 -7.30 -7.05 -12.17
CA GLU A 183 -6.41 -7.34 -13.30
C GLU A 183 -5.20 -6.38 -13.31
N LEU A 184 -4.26 -6.61 -12.39
CA LEU A 184 -2.98 -5.88 -12.34
C LEU A 184 -1.82 -6.87 -12.22
N ASP A 185 -0.67 -6.44 -12.72
CA ASP A 185 0.60 -7.13 -12.48
C ASP A 185 1.16 -6.74 -11.10
N ALA A 186 1.76 -7.71 -10.41
CA ALA A 186 2.39 -7.53 -9.10
C ALA A 186 3.48 -8.59 -8.85
N THR A 187 4.30 -8.38 -7.84
CA THR A 187 5.16 -9.42 -7.27
C THR A 187 4.63 -9.83 -5.89
N ALA A 188 4.24 -11.10 -5.77
CA ALA A 188 3.83 -11.65 -4.49
C ALA A 188 5.04 -11.94 -3.59
N GLU A 189 4.81 -12.01 -2.29
CA GLU A 189 5.74 -12.52 -1.29
C GLU A 189 5.06 -13.68 -0.56
N VAL A 190 5.61 -14.89 -0.73
CA VAL A 190 5.08 -16.13 -0.17
C VAL A 190 6.10 -16.74 0.78
N SER A 191 5.64 -17.21 1.93
CA SER A 191 6.48 -17.92 2.89
C SER A 191 5.68 -19.01 3.59
N ALA A 192 6.34 -20.11 3.94
CA ALA A 192 5.76 -21.23 4.68
C ALA A 192 6.56 -21.53 5.94
N THR A 193 5.93 -22.14 6.96
CA THR A 193 6.61 -22.57 8.21
C THR A 193 7.38 -23.88 8.05
N GLY A 194 7.10 -24.64 6.98
CA GLY A 194 7.79 -25.88 6.62
C GLY A 194 7.56 -26.24 5.16
N GLY A 195 8.17 -27.34 4.72
CA GLY A 195 8.24 -27.68 3.30
C GLY A 195 9.15 -26.72 2.52
N VAL A 196 9.07 -26.79 1.20
CA VAL A 196 9.86 -25.95 0.28
C VAL A 196 8.95 -25.29 -0.73
N LEU A 197 9.08 -23.98 -0.95
CA LEU A 197 8.38 -23.27 -2.03
C LEU A 197 9.28 -23.23 -3.27
N SER A 198 8.70 -23.39 -4.47
CA SER A 198 9.45 -23.27 -5.73
C SER A 198 10.06 -21.88 -5.92
N CYS A 199 9.39 -20.86 -5.40
CA CYS A 199 9.91 -19.49 -5.31
C CYS A 199 9.18 -18.74 -4.19
N SER A 200 9.87 -17.83 -3.51
CA SER A 200 9.26 -16.96 -2.50
C SER A 200 8.62 -15.70 -3.10
N ARG A 201 8.95 -15.39 -4.36
CA ARG A 201 8.48 -14.18 -5.07
C ARG A 201 7.89 -14.48 -6.45
N PRO A 202 6.79 -15.24 -6.53
CA PRO A 202 6.13 -15.50 -7.80
C PRO A 202 5.59 -14.21 -8.42
N GLN A 203 5.63 -14.14 -9.75
CA GLN A 203 5.03 -13.05 -10.50
C GLN A 203 3.52 -13.27 -10.62
N ILE A 204 2.76 -12.20 -10.41
CA ILE A 204 1.32 -12.14 -10.65
C ILE A 204 1.12 -11.40 -11.96
N LYS A 205 0.47 -12.04 -12.93
CA LYS A 205 0.17 -11.49 -14.25
C LYS A 205 -1.33 -11.42 -14.44
N SER A 206 -1.83 -10.24 -14.82
CA SER A 206 -3.27 -9.98 -14.95
C SER A 206 -4.07 -10.45 -13.72
N GLY A 207 -3.52 -10.19 -12.53
CA GLY A 207 -4.17 -10.54 -11.26
C GLY A 207 -4.02 -11.98 -10.78
N ARG A 208 -3.31 -12.86 -11.51
CA ARG A 208 -3.19 -14.28 -11.16
C ARG A 208 -1.75 -14.77 -11.21
N GLY A 209 -1.44 -15.77 -10.38
CA GLY A 209 -0.16 -16.46 -10.41
C GLY A 209 -0.23 -17.79 -9.69
N THR A 210 0.88 -18.52 -9.71
CA THR A 210 0.97 -19.84 -9.08
C THR A 210 2.34 -20.01 -8.43
N VAL A 211 2.36 -20.71 -7.31
CA VAL A 211 3.59 -21.16 -6.65
C VAL A 211 3.42 -22.60 -6.22
N ARG A 212 4.48 -23.40 -6.36
CA ARG A 212 4.45 -24.80 -5.94
C ARG A 212 4.97 -24.93 -4.53
N TRP A 213 4.26 -25.68 -3.69
CA TRP A 213 4.66 -26.00 -2.33
C TRP A 213 4.92 -27.50 -2.21
N PHE A 214 6.17 -27.85 -1.94
CA PHE A 214 6.64 -29.22 -1.77
C PHE A 214 6.60 -29.61 -0.29
N GLY A 215 6.03 -30.77 0.01
CA GLY A 215 6.06 -31.41 1.33
C GLY A 215 7.42 -32.06 1.64
N ALA A 216 8.52 -31.45 1.19
CA ALA A 216 9.86 -31.95 1.44
C ALA A 216 10.26 -31.68 2.89
N TYR A 217 10.92 -32.64 3.53
CA TYR A 217 11.35 -32.56 4.94
C TYR A 217 10.20 -32.43 5.95
N THR A 218 9.03 -32.95 5.61
CA THR A 218 7.85 -32.95 6.48
C THR A 218 7.39 -34.38 6.74
N SER A 219 6.75 -34.62 7.87
CA SER A 219 6.20 -35.92 8.26
C SER A 219 4.67 -35.91 8.17
N PRO A 220 4.02 -37.03 7.78
CA PRO A 220 2.59 -37.17 7.90
C PRO A 220 2.10 -36.81 9.32
N GLY A 221 1.08 -35.96 9.40
CA GLY A 221 0.57 -35.42 10.66
C GLY A 221 1.04 -34.01 10.98
N ASP A 222 2.11 -33.51 10.36
CA ASP A 222 2.56 -32.13 10.52
C ASP A 222 1.46 -31.15 10.08
N VAL A 223 1.40 -29.98 10.72
CA VAL A 223 0.54 -28.86 10.30
C VAL A 223 1.43 -27.68 9.95
N LEU A 224 1.36 -27.25 8.70
CA LEU A 224 2.21 -26.21 8.15
C LEU A 224 1.36 -25.00 7.76
N ASP A 225 1.89 -23.81 8.02
CA ASP A 225 1.28 -22.57 7.60
C ASP A 225 1.94 -22.07 6.33
N VAL A 226 1.15 -21.48 5.45
CA VAL A 226 1.62 -20.68 4.32
C VAL A 226 0.92 -19.33 4.33
N LYS A 227 1.68 -18.27 4.07
CA LYS A 227 1.17 -16.91 3.95
C LYS A 227 1.59 -16.30 2.63
N VAL A 228 0.72 -15.45 2.09
CA VAL A 228 0.99 -14.63 0.90
C VAL A 228 0.73 -13.17 1.21
N GLY A 229 1.46 -12.27 0.57
CA GLY A 229 1.21 -10.83 0.59
C GLY A 229 2.20 -10.11 -0.32
N PHE A 230 2.62 -8.92 0.09
CA PHE A 230 3.61 -8.11 -0.61
C PHE A 230 4.86 -7.92 0.25
N LYS A 231 5.96 -7.46 -0.36
CA LYS A 231 7.26 -7.26 0.29
C LYS A 231 7.20 -6.53 1.63
N LEU A 232 6.48 -5.41 1.69
CA LEU A 232 6.34 -4.58 2.90
C LEU A 232 5.03 -4.84 3.65
N PHE A 233 4.20 -5.77 3.14
CA PHE A 233 2.88 -6.08 3.65
C PHE A 233 2.58 -7.57 3.48
N SER A 234 3.32 -8.40 4.20
CA SER A 234 3.20 -9.86 4.10
C SER A 234 1.98 -10.38 4.87
N GLY A 235 1.35 -11.45 4.40
CA GLY A 235 0.27 -12.11 5.14
C GLY A 235 -1.10 -11.47 4.97
N THR A 236 -1.41 -11.00 3.76
CA THR A 236 -2.78 -10.61 3.39
C THR A 236 -3.74 -11.81 3.40
N ASP A 237 -3.22 -13.03 3.23
CA ASP A 237 -3.92 -14.28 3.49
C ASP A 237 -2.93 -15.28 4.14
N LYS A 238 -3.43 -16.06 5.09
CA LYS A 238 -2.70 -17.11 5.80
C LYS A 238 -3.59 -18.34 5.89
N ARG A 239 -3.05 -19.48 5.50
CA ARG A 239 -3.73 -20.78 5.53
C ARG A 239 -2.84 -21.83 6.17
N SER A 240 -3.46 -22.91 6.63
CA SER A 240 -2.76 -24.05 7.21
C SER A 240 -3.15 -25.32 6.46
N LEU A 241 -2.19 -26.21 6.28
CA LEU A 241 -2.39 -27.54 5.69
C LEU A 241 -1.88 -28.61 6.63
N LYS A 242 -2.60 -29.74 6.66
CA LYS A 242 -2.07 -30.97 7.24
C LYS A 242 -1.25 -31.72 6.20
N VAL A 243 -0.12 -32.25 6.62
CA VAL A 243 0.71 -33.14 5.81
C VAL A 243 0.15 -34.56 5.88
N ILE A 244 -0.02 -35.19 4.72
CA ILE A 244 -0.53 -36.56 4.57
C ILE A 244 0.53 -37.48 3.97
N GLU A 245 0.28 -38.78 3.97
CA GLU A 245 1.12 -39.73 3.23
C GLU A 245 1.13 -39.38 1.73
N GLY A 246 2.31 -39.52 1.12
CA GLY A 246 2.58 -39.18 -0.28
C GLY A 246 2.00 -40.15 -1.29
#